data_AF-A0A8J3RN44-F1
#
_entry.id   AF-A0A8J3RN44-F1
#
_cell.length_a   1.000
_cell.length_b   1.000
_cell.length_c   1.000
_cell.angle_alpha   90.00
_cell.angle_beta   90.00
_cell.angle_gamma   90.00
#
_symmetry.space_group_name_H-M   'P 1'
#
loop_
_entity.id
_entity.type
_entity.pdbx_description
1 polymer ?
#
loop_
_entity_poly.entity_id
_entity_poly.type
_entity_poly.pdbx_seq_one_letter_code
_entity_poly.pdbx_strand_id
1 'polypeptide(L)'
;MAHSDQPAVPAGKPFWNRPPIWLRALGVPIALAVTLRMFDGRGLSMAVVAGVVYGALAIGLLAWDRFVIWGREHPLLDVLASGPVMFITLALVTPLSPAVCAATAAGFTVLLAVLKHLQRRRPSQSGTGPAGPF
;
A
#
# COMPACT_ATOMS: atom_id res chain seq x y z
N MET A 1 -33.90 29.62 -20.46
CA MET A 1 -32.68 28.80 -20.56
C MET A 1 -31.55 29.57 -19.91
N ALA A 2 -31.24 29.29 -18.65
CA ALA A 2 -30.15 29.94 -17.92
C ALA A 2 -28.95 28.99 -17.90
N HIS A 3 -27.84 29.44 -18.46
CA HIS A 3 -26.56 28.74 -18.50
C HIS A 3 -25.93 28.92 -17.11
N SER A 4 -25.91 27.84 -16.31
CA SER A 4 -25.27 27.86 -15.00
C SER A 4 -23.76 27.80 -15.19
N ASP A 5 -23.12 28.98 -15.22
CA ASP A 5 -21.67 29.14 -15.10
C ASP A 5 -21.23 28.69 -13.71
N GLN A 6 -20.96 27.39 -13.56
CA GLN A 6 -20.35 26.85 -12.36
C GLN A 6 -18.82 27.05 -12.49
N PRO A 7 -18.19 27.92 -11.68
CA PRO A 7 -16.75 28.15 -11.78
C PRO A 7 -16.03 26.84 -11.50
N ALA A 8 -15.16 26.43 -12.44
CA ALA A 8 -14.33 25.25 -12.32
C ALA A 8 -13.54 25.32 -11.02
N VAL A 9 -13.89 24.47 -10.05
CA VAL A 9 -13.11 24.30 -8.82
C VAL A 9 -11.68 23.96 -9.26
N PRO A 10 -10.65 24.76 -8.91
CA PRO A 10 -9.29 24.42 -9.26
C PRO A 10 -8.99 23.09 -8.61
N ALA A 11 -8.78 22.06 -9.43
CA ALA A 11 -8.40 20.73 -8.97
C ALA A 11 -7.14 20.89 -8.10
N GLY A 12 -7.34 20.87 -6.78
CA GLY A 12 -6.26 20.97 -5.81
C GLY A 12 -5.24 19.91 -6.18
N LYS A 13 -4.00 20.33 -6.47
CA LYS A 13 -2.92 19.40 -6.82
C LYS A 13 -2.89 18.33 -5.74
N PRO A 14 -3.05 17.04 -6.09
CA PRO A 14 -3.14 15.99 -5.09
C PRO A 14 -1.91 16.08 -4.19
N PHE A 15 -2.12 16.18 -2.88
CA PHE A 15 -1.07 16.34 -1.86
C PHE A 15 -0.01 15.20 -1.86
N TRP A 16 -0.21 14.18 -2.69
CA TRP A 16 0.76 13.17 -3.13
C TRP A 16 1.93 13.78 -3.94
N ASN A 17 2.43 14.94 -3.52
CA ASN A 17 3.69 15.47 -4.01
C ASN A 17 4.80 14.45 -3.70
N ARG A 18 5.64 14.19 -4.70
CA ARG A 18 6.84 13.36 -4.62
C ARG A 18 7.51 13.56 -3.25
N PRO A 19 7.69 12.50 -2.43
CA PRO A 19 8.35 12.65 -1.15
C PRO A 19 9.74 13.25 -1.39
N PRO A 20 10.19 14.20 -0.56
CA PRO A 20 11.46 14.86 -0.74
C PRO A 20 12.59 13.83 -0.68
N ILE A 21 13.68 14.09 -1.42
CA ILE A 21 14.76 13.11 -1.64
C ILE A 21 15.37 12.60 -0.32
N TRP A 22 15.44 13.45 0.71
CA TRP A 22 15.96 13.09 2.03
C TRP A 22 15.09 12.03 2.72
N LEU A 23 13.76 12.10 2.56
CA LEU A 23 12.82 11.15 3.14
C LEU A 23 12.89 9.80 2.43
N ARG A 24 13.16 9.79 1.12
CA ARG A 24 13.44 8.57 0.36
C ARG A 24 14.75 7.92 0.81
N ALA A 25 15.80 8.72 0.96
CA ALA A 25 17.09 8.26 1.45
C ALA A 25 17.00 7.70 2.87
N LEU A 26 16.14 8.26 3.72
CA LEU A 26 15.85 7.77 5.07
C LEU A 26 15.26 6.34 5.09
N GLY A 27 14.62 5.90 4.00
CA GLY A 27 14.09 4.54 3.89
C GLY A 27 15.17 3.46 4.00
N VAL A 28 16.38 3.73 3.50
CA VAL A 28 17.51 2.77 3.51
C VAL A 28 18.04 2.49 4.92
N PRO A 29 18.41 3.50 5.75
CA PRO A 29 18.85 3.22 7.11
C PRO A 29 17.74 2.64 7.99
N ILE A 30 16.47 3.00 7.76
CA ILE A 30 15.34 2.37 8.46
C ILE A 30 15.25 0.89 8.11
N ALA A 31 15.32 0.54 6.82
CA ALA A 31 15.33 -0.84 6.36
C ALA A 31 16.47 -1.65 7.00
N LEU A 32 17.66 -1.06 7.06
CA LEU A 32 18.82 -1.67 7.69
C LEU A 32 18.60 -1.88 9.20
N ALA A 33 18.11 -0.86 9.91
CA ALA A 33 17.84 -0.93 11.35
C ALA A 33 16.80 -2.01 11.69
N VAL A 34 15.72 -2.12 10.91
CA VAL A 34 14.70 -3.17 11.10
C VAL A 34 15.30 -4.56 10.85
N THR A 35 16.12 -4.70 9.80
CA THR A 35 16.76 -5.98 9.46
C THR A 35 17.70 -6.44 10.57
N LEU A 36 18.54 -5.54 11.09
CA LEU A 36 19.44 -5.83 12.21
C LEU A 36 18.67 -6.20 13.48
N ARG A 37 17.60 -5.46 13.80
CA ARG A 37 16.76 -5.78 14.96
C ARG A 37 16.08 -7.15 14.86
N MET A 38 15.68 -7.55 13.65
CA MET A 38 15.13 -8.89 13.40
C MET A 38 16.17 -9.99 13.50
N PHE A 39 17.41 -9.71 13.08
CA PHE A 39 18.54 -10.62 13.24
C PHE A 39 18.79 -10.95 14.72
N ASP A 40 18.86 -9.92 15.57
CA ASP A 40 19.11 -10.10 17.01
C ASP A 40 17.94 -10.79 17.73
N GLY A 41 16.70 -10.46 17.37
CA GLY A 41 15.51 -10.94 18.09
C GLY A 41 14.95 -12.29 17.61
N ARG A 42 15.12 -12.62 16.33
CA ARG A 42 14.43 -13.78 15.70
C ARG A 42 15.33 -14.63 14.80
N GLY A 43 16.61 -14.28 14.66
CA GLY A 43 17.61 -15.05 13.93
C GLY A 43 17.69 -14.76 12.43
N LEU A 44 18.61 -15.46 11.75
CA LEU A 44 19.00 -15.20 10.36
C LEU A 44 17.82 -15.30 9.38
N SER A 45 16.95 -16.29 9.52
CA SER A 45 15.83 -16.51 8.58
C SER A 45 14.88 -15.32 8.55
N MET A 46 14.56 -14.74 9.69
CA MET A 46 13.74 -13.53 9.80
C MET A 46 14.47 -12.29 9.30
N ALA A 47 15.79 -12.19 9.53
CA ALA A 47 16.59 -11.12 8.96
C ALA A 47 16.60 -11.13 7.44
N VAL A 48 16.68 -12.31 6.79
CA VAL A 48 16.60 -12.42 5.32
C VAL A 48 15.23 -11.94 4.83
N VAL A 49 14.14 -12.41 5.44
CA VAL A 49 12.79 -11.97 5.06
C VAL A 49 12.64 -10.45 5.24
N ALA A 50 13.10 -9.91 6.36
CA ALA A 50 13.05 -8.48 6.62
C ALA A 50 13.88 -7.68 5.60
N GLY A 51 15.11 -8.13 5.32
CA GLY A 51 16.00 -7.48 4.37
C GLY A 51 15.43 -7.47 2.95
N VAL A 52 14.84 -8.57 2.50
CA VAL A 52 14.19 -8.65 1.17
C VAL A 52 13.00 -7.70 1.11
N VAL A 53 12.11 -7.73 2.09
CA VAL A 53 10.88 -6.93 2.08
C VAL A 53 11.19 -5.43 2.22
N TYR A 54 11.97 -5.03 3.21
CA TYR A 54 12.32 -3.63 3.42
C TYR A 54 13.32 -3.12 2.38
N GLY A 55 14.19 -3.98 1.85
CA GLY A 55 15.07 -3.64 0.73
C GLY A 55 14.27 -3.33 -0.54
N ALA A 56 13.31 -4.18 -0.90
CA ALA A 56 12.41 -3.92 -2.02
C ALA A 56 11.60 -2.63 -1.82
N LEU A 57 11.15 -2.36 -0.59
CA LEU A 57 10.40 -1.15 -0.24
C LEU A 57 11.28 0.11 -0.31
N ALA A 58 12.54 0.04 0.14
CA ALA A 58 13.51 1.11 0.02
C ALA A 58 13.85 1.40 -1.45
N ILE A 59 14.00 0.37 -2.29
CA ILE A 59 14.16 0.53 -3.74
C ILE A 59 12.92 1.18 -4.35
N GLY A 60 11.72 0.77 -3.95
CA GLY A 60 10.45 1.38 -4.39
C GLY A 60 10.35 2.86 -4.01
N LEU A 61 10.78 3.23 -2.80
CA LEU A 61 10.88 4.61 -2.34
C LEU A 61 11.85 5.45 -3.18
N LEU A 62 13.02 4.90 -3.51
CA LEU A 62 14.00 5.56 -4.38
C LEU A 62 13.45 5.73 -5.81
N ALA A 63 12.77 4.71 -6.32
CA ALA A 63 12.15 4.67 -7.65
C ALA A 63 10.68 5.14 -7.65
N TRP A 64 10.31 6.09 -6.78
CA TRP A 64 8.93 6.51 -6.49
C TRP A 64 8.05 6.67 -7.72
N ASP A 65 8.53 7.34 -8.78
CA ASP A 65 7.73 7.60 -9.98
C ASP A 65 7.37 6.31 -10.72
N ARG A 66 8.32 5.38 -10.86
CA ARG A 66 8.08 4.08 -11.48
C ARG A 66 7.16 3.24 -10.61
N PHE A 67 7.34 3.31 -9.29
CA PHE A 67 6.53 2.55 -8.33
C PHE A 67 5.06 3.00 -8.33
N VAL A 68 4.80 4.32 -8.39
CA VAL A 68 3.43 4.86 -8.44
C VAL A 68 2.73 4.49 -9.75
N ILE A 69 3.43 4.54 -10.89
CA ILE A 69 2.86 4.12 -12.19
C ILE A 69 2.54 2.62 -12.14
N TRP A 70 3.50 1.81 -11.73
CA TRP A 70 3.33 0.36 -11.61
C TRP A 70 2.20 -0.02 -10.63
N GLY A 71 2.08 0.65 -9.49
CA GLY A 71 1.02 0.38 -8.51
C GLY A 71 -0.38 0.71 -9.03
N ARG A 72 -0.50 1.70 -9.93
CA ARG A 72 -1.78 2.00 -10.62
C ARG A 72 -2.15 0.92 -11.62
N GLU A 73 -1.16 0.40 -12.34
CA GLU A 73 -1.34 -0.69 -13.32
C GLU A 73 -1.59 -2.05 -12.63
N HIS A 74 -0.96 -2.28 -11.47
CA HIS A 74 -0.99 -3.54 -10.72
C HIS A 74 -1.54 -3.36 -9.29
N PRO A 75 -2.81 -2.98 -9.14
CA PRO A 75 -3.48 -2.74 -7.85
C PRO A 75 -3.44 -3.93 -6.90
N LEU A 76 -3.44 -5.15 -7.43
CA LEU A 76 -3.52 -6.40 -6.68
C LEU A 76 -2.16 -6.76 -6.10
N LEU A 77 -1.09 -6.52 -6.86
CA LEU A 77 0.29 -6.71 -6.40
C LEU A 77 0.67 -5.68 -5.34
N ASP A 78 0.17 -4.44 -5.47
CA ASP A 78 0.33 -3.40 -4.46
C ASP A 78 -0.27 -3.80 -3.10
N VAL A 79 -1.44 -4.45 -3.11
CA VAL A 79 -2.01 -5.03 -1.87
C VAL A 79 -1.20 -6.22 -1.40
N LEU A 80 -0.75 -7.09 -2.30
CA LEU A 80 0.05 -8.25 -1.93
C LEU A 80 1.38 -7.85 -1.26
N ALA A 81 1.98 -6.73 -1.69
CA ALA A 81 3.17 -6.15 -1.10
C ALA A 81 2.97 -5.68 0.35
N SER A 82 1.74 -5.33 0.74
CA SER A 82 1.43 -4.95 2.14
C SER A 82 1.52 -6.12 3.13
N GLY A 83 1.31 -7.35 2.67
CA GLY A 83 1.29 -8.54 3.53
C GLY A 83 2.61 -8.80 4.25
N PRO A 84 3.73 -8.92 3.51
CA PRO A 84 5.05 -9.08 4.12
C PRO A 84 5.44 -7.92 5.05
N VAL A 85 5.06 -6.68 4.71
CA VAL A 85 5.32 -5.50 5.56
C VAL A 85 4.56 -5.62 6.88
N MET A 86 3.29 -6.03 6.81
CA MET A 86 2.47 -6.19 8.01
C MET A 86 2.96 -7.36 8.86
N PHE A 87 3.37 -8.46 8.24
CA PHE A 87 4.00 -9.60 8.91
C PHE A 87 5.21 -9.16 9.75
N ILE A 88 6.14 -8.41 9.16
CA ILE A 88 7.33 -7.97 9.88
C ILE A 88 6.98 -6.96 10.95
N THR A 89 6.01 -6.07 10.70
CA THR A 89 5.53 -5.10 11.69
C THR A 89 4.92 -5.81 12.92
N LEU A 90 4.07 -6.82 12.71
CA LEU A 90 3.52 -7.63 13.79
C LEU A 90 4.63 -8.38 14.54
N ALA A 91 5.57 -8.98 13.81
CA ALA A 91 6.70 -9.69 14.39
C ALA A 91 7.61 -8.77 15.23
N LEU A 92 7.67 -7.48 14.91
CA LEU A 92 8.48 -6.49 15.62
C LEU A 92 7.80 -5.98 16.89
N VAL A 93 6.47 -5.83 16.85
CA VAL A 93 5.67 -5.26 17.96
C VAL A 93 5.23 -6.32 18.96
N THR A 94 5.01 -7.56 18.51
CA THR A 94 4.48 -8.64 19.36
C THR A 94 5.49 -9.78 19.56
N PRO A 95 5.51 -10.41 20.74
CA PRO A 95 6.31 -11.62 20.99
C PRO A 95 5.65 -12.89 20.43
N LEU A 96 4.65 -12.74 19.55
CA LEU A 96 3.92 -13.86 18.97
C LEU A 96 4.82 -14.73 18.08
N SER A 97 4.46 -16.01 18.00
CA SER A 97 5.18 -16.94 17.14
C SER A 97 5.11 -16.49 15.68
N PRO A 98 6.16 -16.74 14.89
CA PRO A 98 6.19 -16.42 13.46
C PRO A 98 4.96 -16.94 12.71
N ALA A 99 4.47 -18.13 13.05
CA ALA A 99 3.30 -18.73 12.41
C ALA A 99 2.03 -17.89 12.63
N VAL A 100 1.81 -17.36 13.83
CA VAL A 100 0.65 -16.53 14.14
C VAL A 100 0.74 -15.17 13.43
N CYS A 101 1.93 -14.57 13.39
CA CYS A 101 2.15 -13.35 12.62
C CYS A 101 1.90 -13.58 11.12
N ALA A 102 2.32 -14.73 10.58
CA ALA A 102 2.13 -15.06 9.17
C ALA A 102 0.65 -15.26 8.84
N ALA A 103 -0.08 -16.00 9.68
CA ALA A 103 -1.51 -16.24 9.49
C ALA A 103 -2.33 -14.95 9.53
N THR A 104 -2.05 -14.07 10.50
CA THR A 104 -2.73 -12.76 10.63
C THR A 104 -2.41 -11.84 9.46
N ALA A 105 -1.13 -11.74 9.08
CA ALA A 105 -0.72 -10.94 7.93
C ALA A 105 -1.34 -11.45 6.61
N ALA A 106 -1.34 -12.76 6.38
CA ALA A 106 -1.97 -13.37 5.22
C ALA A 106 -3.48 -13.10 5.19
N GLY A 107 -4.19 -13.32 6.30
CA GLY A 107 -5.63 -13.08 6.40
C GLY A 107 -6.01 -11.64 6.09
N PHE A 108 -5.26 -10.67 6.62
CA PHE A 108 -5.53 -9.25 6.36
C PHE A 108 -5.22 -8.86 4.92
N THR A 109 -4.14 -9.41 4.34
CA THR A 109 -3.78 -9.16 2.93
C THR A 109 -4.86 -9.68 2.00
N VAL A 110 -5.37 -10.88 2.26
CA VAL A 110 -6.49 -11.46 1.53
C VAL A 110 -7.74 -10.59 1.68
N LEU A 111 -8.05 -10.14 2.89
CA LEU A 111 -9.18 -9.25 3.14
C LEU A 111 -9.07 -7.94 2.33
N LEU A 112 -7.92 -7.27 2.36
CA LEU A 112 -7.67 -6.06 1.58
C LEU A 112 -7.79 -6.32 0.07
N ALA A 113 -7.29 -7.47 -0.41
CA ALA A 113 -7.37 -7.83 -1.82
C ALA A 113 -8.83 -8.05 -2.24
N VAL A 114 -9.63 -8.72 -1.40
CA VAL A 114 -11.07 -8.92 -1.61
C VAL A 114 -11.80 -7.59 -1.60
N LEU A 115 -11.57 -6.71 -0.62
CA LEU A 115 -12.20 -5.40 -0.55
C LEU A 115 -11.90 -4.54 -1.78
N LYS A 116 -10.63 -4.50 -2.23
CA LYS A 116 -10.23 -3.76 -3.43
C LYS A 116 -10.86 -4.36 -4.69
N HIS A 117 -10.99 -5.67 -4.77
CA HIS A 117 -11.69 -6.35 -5.86
C HIS A 117 -13.21 -6.07 -5.85
N LEU A 118 -13.85 -6.05 -4.68
CA LEU A 118 -15.26 -5.69 -4.54
C LEU A 118 -15.53 -4.22 -4.88
N GLN A 119 -14.65 -3.31 -4.49
CA GLN A 119 -14.74 -1.88 -4.84
C GLN A 119 -14.62 -1.67 -6.36
N ARG A 120 -13.75 -2.41 -7.04
CA ARG A 120 -13.66 -2.39 -8.51
C ARG A 120 -14.90 -2.93 -9.21
N ARG A 121 -15.64 -3.82 -8.54
CA ARG A 121 -16.88 -4.43 -9.06
C ARG A 121 -18.15 -3.65 -8.70
N ARG A 122 -18.07 -2.48 -8.06
CA ARG A 122 -19.21 -1.56 -7.97
C ARG A 122 -19.14 -0.61 -9.18
N PRO A 123 -19.73 -0.95 -10.34
CA PRO A 123 -20.04 0.06 -11.33
C PRO A 123 -21.01 1.04 -10.67
N SER A 124 -20.78 2.33 -10.87
CA SER A 124 -21.72 3.38 -10.47
C SER A 124 -23.07 3.13 -11.14
N GLN A 125 -23.96 2.43 -10.46
CA GLN A 125 -25.36 2.30 -10.80
C GLN A 125 -26.07 3.57 -10.30
N SER A 126 -25.66 4.72 -10.83
CA SER A 126 -26.31 6.02 -10.64
C SER A 126 -26.74 6.50 -12.02
N GLY A 127 -27.74 5.80 -12.55
CA GLY A 127 -28.36 6.04 -13.84
C GLY A 127 -29.81 5.56 -13.85
N THR A 128 -30.52 5.66 -12.72
CA THR A 128 -31.99 5.64 -12.70
C THR A 128 -32.46 7.03 -13.10
N GLY A 129 -32.50 7.29 -14.41
CA GLY A 129 -33.38 8.33 -14.93
C GLY A 129 -34.83 7.89 -14.71
N PRO A 130 -35.71 8.71 -14.12
CA PRO A 130 -37.13 8.37 -14.05
C PRO A 130 -37.68 8.34 -15.47
N ALA A 131 -38.15 7.16 -15.90
CA ALA A 131 -39.02 7.04 -17.06
C ALA A 131 -40.34 7.74 -16.71
N GLY A 132 -40.42 9.04 -17.03
CA GLY A 132 -41.66 9.82 -17.00
C GLY A 132 -42.48 9.55 -18.28
N PRO A 133 -43.81 9.47 -18.18
CA PRO A 133 -44.68 8.98 -19.25
C PRO A 133 -45.01 10.09 -20.25
N PHE A 134 -44.78 9.84 -21.54
CA PHE A 134 -45.50 10.47 -22.65
C PHE A 134 -45.54 9.50 -23.82
#